data_AF-A0A1H4ETU9-F1
#
_entry.id   AF-A0A1H4ETU9-F1
#
_cell.length_a   1.000
_cell.length_b   1.000
_cell.length_c   1.000
_cell.angle_alpha   90.00
_cell.angle_beta   90.00
_cell.angle_gamma   90.00
#
_symmetry.space_group_name_H-M   'P 1'
#
loop_
_entity.id
_entity.type
_entity.pdbx_description
1 polymer ?
#
loop_
_entity_poly.entity_id
_entity_poly.type
_entity_poly.pdbx_seq_one_letter_code
_entity_poly.pdbx_strand_id
1 'polypeptide(L)'
;MSEDRKSLDFGVLEEFKPRAPSREPDRAAVDRAAAFPSREPADDAQMNIRASKVEIERFKAMAKAERYRHGEFLVILMDAYERSAAR
;
A
#
# COMPACT_ATOMS: atom_id res chain seq x y z
N MET A 1 -28.62 56.29 -8.00
CA MET A 1 -27.33 55.91 -7.39
C MET A 1 -27.54 55.76 -5.89
N SER A 2 -28.17 54.67 -5.45
CA SER A 2 -28.35 54.39 -4.02
C SER A 2 -28.48 52.87 -3.84
N GLU A 3 -27.35 52.17 -3.89
CA GLU A 3 -27.29 50.81 -3.37
C GLU A 3 -26.76 50.91 -1.94
N ASP A 4 -27.67 50.77 -0.97
CA ASP A 4 -27.35 50.60 0.44
C ASP A 4 -26.48 49.36 0.61
N ARG A 5 -25.18 49.57 0.81
CA ARG A 5 -24.25 48.49 1.09
C ARG A 5 -24.56 47.97 2.49
N LYS A 6 -25.23 46.82 2.59
CA LYS A 6 -25.32 46.06 3.84
C LYS A 6 -23.90 45.79 4.35
N SER A 7 -23.58 46.30 5.53
CA SER A 7 -22.33 45.99 6.24
C SER A 7 -22.27 44.49 6.51
N LEU A 8 -21.12 43.87 6.24
CA LEU A 8 -20.89 42.47 6.60
C LEU A 8 -21.00 42.30 8.12
N ASP A 9 -21.81 41.34 8.55
CA ASP A 9 -21.88 40.94 9.95
C ASP A 9 -20.76 39.93 10.25
N PHE A 10 -19.74 40.42 10.94
CA PHE A 10 -18.59 39.62 11.35
C PHE A 10 -18.90 38.73 12.57
N GLY A 11 -20.05 38.89 13.24
CA GLY A 11 -20.47 38.04 14.35
C GLY A 11 -20.68 36.58 13.96
N VAL A 12 -20.98 36.32 12.68
CA VAL A 12 -21.12 34.97 12.12
C VAL A 12 -19.79 34.21 12.10
N LEU A 13 -18.66 34.92 12.10
CA LEU A 13 -17.32 34.29 12.07
C LEU A 13 -16.90 33.75 13.45
N GLU A 14 -17.46 34.26 14.54
CA GLU A 14 -17.24 33.78 15.91
C GLU A 14 -17.87 32.40 16.14
N GLU A 15 -18.89 32.02 15.36
CA GLU A 15 -19.55 30.72 15.44
C GLU A 15 -18.79 29.61 14.69
N PHE A 16 -17.69 29.95 14.01
CA PHE A 16 -16.87 28.96 13.30
C PHE A 16 -16.09 28.07 14.29
N LYS A 17 -16.78 27.05 14.82
CA LYS A 17 -16.16 25.97 15.58
C LYS A 17 -15.70 24.89 14.60
N PRO A 18 -14.42 24.47 14.65
CA PRO A 18 -13.95 23.37 13.81
C PRO A 18 -14.79 22.14 14.10
N ARG A 19 -15.44 21.61 13.06
CA ARG A 19 -16.21 20.37 13.16
C ARG A 19 -15.27 19.26 13.63
N ALA A 20 -15.65 18.57 14.71
CA ALA A 20 -14.89 17.42 15.20
C ALA A 20 -14.67 16.43 14.05
N PRO A 21 -13.48 15.81 13.93
CA PRO A 21 -13.18 14.91 12.82
C PRO A 21 -14.19 13.75 12.85
N SER A 22 -15.12 13.76 11.90
CA SER A 22 -15.93 12.59 11.61
C SER A 22 -14.96 11.49 11.17
N ARG A 23 -15.03 10.32 11.82
CA ARG A 23 -14.28 9.09 11.54
C ARG A 23 -13.53 9.16 10.21
N GLU A 24 -12.19 9.10 10.27
CA GLU A 24 -11.37 9.06 9.07
C GLU A 24 -11.98 8.04 8.08
N PRO A 25 -12.32 8.45 6.85
CA PRO A 25 -12.76 7.49 5.85
C PRO A 25 -11.64 6.47 5.69
N ASP A 26 -12.01 5.20 5.63
CA ASP A 26 -11.07 4.09 5.39
C ASP A 26 -10.29 4.42 4.12
N ARG A 27 -9.04 4.87 4.29
CA ARG A 27 -8.22 5.42 3.19
C ARG A 27 -8.07 4.38 2.08
N ALA A 28 -8.04 3.10 2.44
CA ALA A 28 -8.02 1.99 1.49
C ALA A 28 -9.27 1.89 0.62
N ALA A 29 -10.45 2.22 1.16
CA ALA A 29 -11.70 2.24 0.40
C ALA A 29 -11.77 3.45 -0.55
N VAL A 30 -11.25 4.60 -0.12
CA VAL A 30 -11.17 5.82 -0.95
C VAL A 30 -10.17 5.64 -2.08
N ASP A 31 -8.99 5.10 -1.80
CA ASP A 31 -7.95 4.84 -2.81
C ASP A 31 -8.42 3.83 -3.85
N ARG A 32 -9.20 2.81 -3.45
CA ARG A 32 -9.82 1.84 -4.37
C ARG A 32 -10.90 2.48 -5.25
N ALA A 33 -11.70 3.38 -4.69
CA ALA A 33 -12.76 4.07 -5.44
C ALA A 33 -12.24 5.19 -6.35
N ALA A 34 -11.11 5.80 -5.99
CA ALA A 34 -10.43 6.86 -6.75
C ALA A 34 -9.35 6.33 -7.70
N ALA A 35 -9.09 5.02 -7.70
CA ALA A 35 -8.18 4.38 -8.64
C ALA A 35 -8.73 4.54 -10.06
N PHE A 36 -8.09 5.41 -10.84
CA PHE A 36 -8.37 5.54 -12.27
C PHE A 36 -8.24 4.16 -12.94
N PRO A 37 -9.18 3.75 -13.81
CA PRO A 37 -9.19 2.41 -14.43
C PRO A 37 -7.89 2.01 -15.16
N SER A 38 -7.04 2.99 -15.47
CA SER A 38 -5.75 2.79 -16.13
C SER A 38 -4.60 2.40 -15.19
N ARG A 39 -4.80 2.38 -13.86
CA ARG A 39 -3.81 1.87 -12.89
C ARG A 39 -4.19 0.44 -12.53
N GLU A 40 -3.71 -0.53 -13.30
CA GLU A 40 -3.78 -1.93 -12.88
C GLU A 40 -3.10 -2.09 -11.51
N PRO A 41 -3.69 -2.86 -10.59
CA PRO A 41 -3.05 -3.15 -9.31
C PRO A 41 -1.72 -3.85 -9.58
N ALA A 42 -0.67 -3.46 -8.85
CA ALA A 42 0.60 -4.15 -8.93
C ALA A 42 0.40 -5.62 -8.49
N ASP A 43 0.83 -6.57 -9.32
CA ASP A 43 0.77 -8.01 -9.02
C ASP A 43 1.78 -8.45 -7.95
N ASP A 44 2.60 -7.51 -7.45
CA ASP A 44 3.58 -7.76 -6.42
C ASP A 44 2.92 -7.90 -5.04
N ALA A 45 3.17 -9.02 -4.37
CA ALA A 45 2.76 -9.28 -2.99
C ALA A 45 3.97 -9.39 -2.05
N GLN A 46 3.81 -8.95 -0.81
CA GLN A 46 4.83 -9.09 0.23
C GLN A 46 4.43 -10.17 1.25
N MET A 47 5.37 -11.03 1.59
CA MET A 47 5.21 -12.06 2.64
C MET A 47 6.38 -12.00 3.62
N ASN A 48 6.07 -12.11 4.91
CA ASN A 48 7.08 -12.20 5.97
C ASN A 48 7.38 -13.68 6.29
N ILE A 49 8.64 -14.07 6.18
CA ILE A 49 9.10 -15.44 6.45
C ILE A 49 9.82 -15.49 7.80
N ARG A 50 9.38 -16.37 8.69
CA ARG A 50 10.09 -16.69 9.95
C ARG A 50 10.87 -17.98 9.78
N ALA A 51 12.19 -17.89 9.85
CA ALA A 51 13.11 -19.03 9.78
C ALA A 51 14.35 -18.76 10.63
N SER A 52 15.23 -19.75 10.78
CA SER A 52 16.49 -19.54 11.49
C SER A 52 17.38 -18.56 10.71
N LYS A 53 18.25 -17.83 11.43
CA LYS A 53 19.20 -16.90 10.81
C LYS A 53 20.10 -17.61 9.78
N VAL A 54 20.48 -18.85 10.06
CA VAL A 54 21.36 -19.65 9.19
C VAL A 54 20.67 -19.96 7.86
N GLU A 55 19.40 -20.34 7.88
CA GLU A 55 18.63 -20.64 6.66
C GLU A 55 18.41 -19.40 5.80
N ILE A 56 18.09 -18.26 6.42
CA ILE A 56 17.90 -16.99 5.70
C ILE A 56 19.20 -16.56 5.02
N GLU A 57 20.33 -16.62 5.71
CA GLU A 57 21.61 -16.25 5.12
C GLU A 57 22.05 -17.23 4.03
N ARG A 58 21.77 -18.53 4.19
CA ARG A 58 21.97 -19.53 3.13
C ARG A 58 21.15 -19.20 1.89
N PHE A 59 19.85 -18.91 2.04
CA PHE A 59 18.98 -18.53 0.93
C PHE A 59 19.50 -17.30 0.19
N LYS A 60 19.87 -16.24 0.92
CA LYS A 60 20.43 -15.01 0.32
C LYS A 60 21.74 -15.28 -0.41
N ALA A 61 22.63 -16.10 0.15
CA ALA A 61 23.90 -16.45 -0.46
C ALA A 61 23.70 -17.21 -1.78
N MET A 62 22.76 -18.17 -1.81
CA MET A 62 22.43 -18.92 -3.01
C MET A 62 21.83 -18.01 -4.10
N ALA A 63 20.86 -17.16 -3.74
CA ALA A 63 20.29 -16.19 -4.68
C ALA A 63 21.36 -15.25 -5.26
N LYS A 64 22.29 -14.78 -4.40
CA LYS A 64 23.39 -13.88 -4.81
C LYS A 64 24.39 -14.55 -5.74
N ALA A 65 24.74 -15.82 -5.49
CA ALA A 65 25.68 -16.57 -6.31
C ALA A 65 25.19 -16.66 -7.77
N GLU A 66 23.90 -16.94 -7.95
CA GLU A 66 23.24 -17.07 -9.25
C GLU A 66 22.71 -15.74 -9.81
N ARG A 67 22.88 -14.63 -9.07
CA ARG A 67 22.43 -13.27 -9.42
C ARG A 67 20.91 -13.12 -9.64
N TYR A 68 20.11 -13.89 -8.91
CA TYR A 68 18.64 -13.77 -8.93
C TYR A 68 18.12 -12.79 -7.89
N ARG A 69 16.96 -12.17 -8.17
CA ARG A 69 16.14 -11.52 -7.13
C ARG A 69 15.56 -12.59 -6.21
N HIS A 70 15.31 -12.24 -4.95
CA HIS A 70 14.78 -13.21 -3.97
C HIS A 70 13.45 -13.84 -4.40
N GLY A 71 12.55 -13.07 -5.02
CA GLY A 71 11.30 -13.61 -5.56
C GLY A 71 11.51 -14.62 -6.68
N GLU A 72 12.38 -14.30 -7.65
CA GLU A 72 12.71 -15.22 -8.76
C GLU A 72 13.36 -16.50 -8.25
N PHE A 73 14.27 -16.37 -7.30
CA PHE A 73 14.92 -17.53 -6.69
C PHE A 73 13.93 -18.39 -5.91
N LEU A 74 12.93 -17.79 -5.25
CA LEU A 74 11.86 -18.52 -4.59
C LEU A 74 11.03 -19.33 -5.60
N VAL A 75 10.69 -18.77 -6.77
CA VAL A 75 9.97 -19.49 -7.84
C VAL A 75 10.76 -20.72 -8.30
N ILE A 76 12.06 -20.59 -8.54
CA ILE A 76 12.92 -21.71 -8.94
C ILE A 76 12.89 -22.84 -7.89
N LEU A 77 12.92 -22.48 -6.60
CA LEU A 77 12.85 -23.46 -5.52
C LEU A 77 11.48 -24.14 -5.46
N MET A 78 10.39 -23.39 -5.69
CA MET A 78 9.03 -23.95 -5.76
C MET A 78 8.91 -24.92 -6.93
N ASP A 79 9.33 -24.54 -8.14
CA ASP A 79 9.28 -25.41 -9.31
C ASP A 79 10.10 -26.69 -9.10
N ALA A 80 11.27 -26.57 -8.45
CA ALA A 80 12.11 -27.71 -8.13
C ALA A 80 11.43 -28.66 -7.12
N TYR A 81 10.78 -28.10 -6.10
CA TYR A 81 10.02 -28.86 -5.12
C TYR A 81 8.84 -29.59 -5.76
N GLU A 82 8.04 -28.90 -6.58
CA GLU A 82 6.90 -29.49 -7.30
C GLU A 82 7.33 -30.62 -8.24
N ARG A 83 8.41 -30.43 -9.01
CA ARG A 83 8.98 -31.49 -9.85
C ARG A 83 9.44 -32.70 -9.05
N SER A 84 9.94 -32.49 -7.83
CA SER A 84 10.38 -33.58 -6.95
C SER A 84 9.20 -34.32 -6.32
N ALA A 85 8.12 -33.60 -5.99
CA ALA A 85 6.92 -34.16 -5.38
C ALA A 85 6.03 -34.92 -6.39
N ALA A 86 6.15 -34.61 -7.68
CA ALA A 86 5.46 -35.31 -8.76
C ALA A 86 6.12 -36.64 -9.18
N ARG A 87 7.23 -37.04 -8.55
CA ARG A 87 7.92 -38.32 -8.74
C ARG A 87 7.65 -39.26 -7.57
#